data_AF-A0AAX3WH05-F1
#
_entry.id   AF-A0AAX3WH05-F1
#
_cell.length_a   1.000
_cell.length_b   1.000
_cell.length_c   1.000
_cell.angle_alpha   90.00
_cell.angle_beta   90.00
_cell.angle_gamma   90.00
#
_symmetry.space_group_name_H-M   'P 1'
#
loop_
_entity.id
_entity.type
_entity.pdbx_description
1 polymer ?
#
loop_
_entity_poly.entity_id
_entity_poly.type
_entity_poly.pdbx_seq_one_letter_code
_entity_poly.pdbx_strand_id
1 'polypeptide(L)'
;MADPPPFRPDAAKDALEGDGDFLLPIFLPEPDVMVGEDIAIIVLTTAEDQRVGIPVGMQALSDLHEIIGEALRRMQAGEGSTVQ
;
A
#
# COMPACT_ATOMS: atom_id res chain seq x y z
N MET A 1 14.06 23.56 14.06
CA MET A 1 13.49 22.88 12.88
C MET A 1 11.99 22.98 13.01
N ALA A 2 11.30 23.50 11.99
CA ALA A 2 9.84 23.47 11.95
C ALA A 2 9.41 22.06 11.54
N ASP A 3 8.32 21.54 12.13
CA ASP A 3 7.76 20.27 11.69
C ASP A 3 7.34 20.36 10.22
N PRO A 4 7.58 19.30 9.43
CA PRO A 4 7.13 19.27 8.05
C PRO A 4 5.60 19.35 8.02
N PRO A 5 5.02 20.12 7.08
CA PRO A 5 3.58 20.23 6.96
C PRO A 5 2.96 18.84 6.69
N PRO A 6 1.72 18.60 7.15
CA PRO A 6 1.04 17.32 6.93
C PRO A 6 0.89 17.04 5.44
N PHE A 7 1.07 15.76 5.07
CA PHE A 7 0.93 15.30 3.69
C PHE A 7 -0.49 15.61 3.15
N ARG A 8 -0.55 16.22 1.97
CA ARG A 8 -1.79 16.56 1.26
C ARG A 8 -1.79 15.86 -0.10
N PRO A 9 -2.68 14.87 -0.34
CA PRO A 9 -2.75 14.15 -1.61
C PRO A 9 -2.93 15.08 -2.82
N ASP A 10 -3.73 16.14 -2.67
CA ASP A 10 -4.03 17.09 -3.74
C ASP A 10 -2.82 17.95 -4.16
N ALA A 11 -1.77 18.00 -3.33
CA ALA A 11 -0.52 18.73 -3.60
C ALA A 11 0.60 17.82 -4.14
N ALA A 12 0.38 16.50 -4.20
CA ALA A 12 1.38 15.53 -4.64
C ALA A 12 1.59 15.50 -6.15
N LYS A 13 0.71 16.14 -6.93
CA LYS A 13 0.74 16.13 -8.40
C LYS A 13 1.97 16.85 -8.98
N ASP A 14 2.44 17.91 -8.33
CA ASP A 14 3.55 18.74 -8.82
C ASP A 14 4.92 18.31 -8.29
N ALA A 15 4.97 17.26 -7.47
CA ALA A 15 6.19 16.87 -6.80
C ALA A 15 7.20 16.17 -7.75
N LEU A 16 6.73 15.63 -8.89
CA LEU A 16 7.48 14.72 -9.77
C LEU A 16 8.76 15.28 -10.42
N GLU A 17 8.99 16.60 -10.46
CA GLU A 17 10.08 17.23 -11.25
C GLU A 17 11.18 17.92 -10.41
N GLY A 18 11.63 17.32 -9.30
CA GLY A 18 12.70 17.86 -8.46
C GLY A 18 13.90 16.95 -8.27
N ASP A 19 15.11 17.53 -8.18
CA ASP A 19 16.30 16.91 -7.56
C ASP A 19 16.01 16.84 -6.04
N GLY A 20 15.25 15.81 -5.64
CA GLY A 20 14.68 15.70 -4.30
C GLY A 20 14.10 14.31 -4.03
N ASP A 21 13.69 14.09 -2.77
CA ASP A 21 13.28 12.78 -2.24
C ASP A 21 12.33 12.01 -3.17
N PHE A 22 12.64 10.72 -3.35
CA PHE A 22 11.90 9.77 -4.18
C PHE A 22 10.40 9.85 -3.90
N LEU A 23 9.63 10.30 -4.89
CA LEU A 23 8.18 10.27 -4.79
C LEU A 23 7.69 8.86 -5.07
N LEU A 24 7.02 8.30 -4.07
CA LEU A 24 6.32 7.04 -4.23
C LEU A 24 5.28 7.22 -5.35
N PRO A 25 5.33 6.39 -6.41
CA PRO A 25 4.38 6.51 -7.50
C PRO A 25 2.95 6.38 -6.98
N ILE A 26 2.04 7.15 -7.56
CA ILE A 26 0.62 7.07 -7.21
C ILE A 26 0.12 5.74 -7.78
N PHE A 27 -0.14 4.78 -6.90
CA PHE A 27 -0.69 3.49 -7.28
C PHE A 27 -2.22 3.56 -7.36
N LEU A 28 -2.76 3.02 -8.45
CA LEU A 28 -4.19 2.82 -8.62
C LEU A 28 -4.69 1.77 -7.60
N PRO A 29 -5.95 1.88 -7.16
CA PRO A 29 -6.58 0.85 -6.33
C PRO A 29 -6.67 -0.48 -7.10
N GLU A 30 -6.94 -1.57 -6.36
CA GLU A 30 -7.06 -2.94 -6.90
C GLU A 30 -5.72 -3.56 -7.36
N PRO A 31 -4.79 -3.82 -6.42
CA PRO A 31 -3.59 -4.59 -6.74
C PRO A 31 -3.94 -6.00 -7.21
N ASP A 32 -3.19 -6.48 -8.21
CA ASP A 32 -3.20 -7.88 -8.61
C ASP A 32 -2.20 -8.67 -7.73
N VAL A 33 -2.46 -9.95 -7.49
CA VAL A 33 -1.50 -10.85 -6.81
C VAL A 33 -1.24 -12.06 -7.68
N MET A 34 0.03 -12.25 -8.05
CA MET A 34 0.50 -13.45 -8.74
C MET A 34 1.20 -14.37 -7.74
N VAL A 35 0.76 -15.63 -7.65
CA VAL A 35 1.31 -16.60 -6.69
C VAL A 35 2.03 -17.71 -7.45
N GLY A 36 3.34 -17.87 -7.19
CA GLY A 36 4.16 -19.00 -7.63
C GLY A 36 4.38 -20.01 -6.50
N GLU A 37 5.25 -21.00 -6.73
CA GLU A 37 5.54 -22.07 -5.75
C GLU A 37 6.26 -21.53 -4.50
N ASP A 38 7.27 -20.67 -4.68
CA ASP A 38 8.13 -20.17 -3.59
C ASP A 38 7.99 -18.66 -3.33
N ILE A 39 7.35 -17.94 -4.25
CA ILE A 39 7.27 -16.47 -4.23
C ILE A 39 5.95 -15.98 -4.80
N ALA A 40 5.45 -14.89 -4.25
CA ALA A 40 4.34 -14.14 -4.81
C ALA A 40 4.79 -12.74 -5.22
N ILE A 41 4.06 -12.14 -6.17
CA ILE A 41 4.30 -10.78 -6.63
C ILE A 41 2.98 -10.02 -6.50
N ILE A 42 3.00 -8.96 -5.69
CA ILE A 42 1.92 -7.96 -5.66
C ILE A 42 2.21 -7.00 -6.81
N VAL A 43 1.30 -6.92 -7.77
CA VAL A 43 1.41 -6.07 -8.95
C VAL A 43 0.57 -4.83 -8.72
N LEU A 44 1.24 -3.68 -8.73
CA LEU A 44 0.62 -2.37 -8.62
C LEU A 44 0.72 -1.66 -9.97
N THR A 45 -0.36 -1.01 -10.38
CA THR A 45 -0.38 -0.15 -11.57
C THR A 45 -0.29 1.30 -11.12
N THR A 46 0.62 2.08 -11.69
CA THR A 46 0.73 3.51 -11.40
C THR A 46 -0.31 4.32 -12.17
N ALA A 47 -0.53 5.58 -11.81
CA ALA A 47 -1.42 6.49 -12.54
C ALA A 47 -0.98 6.72 -14.00
N GLU A 48 0.30 6.48 -14.31
CA GLU A 48 0.91 6.52 -15.64
C GLU A 48 0.82 5.17 -16.38
N ASP A 49 0.01 4.24 -15.89
CA ASP A 49 -0.20 2.89 -16.45
C ASP A 49 1.08 2.02 -16.43
N GLN A 50 2.03 2.34 -15.55
CA GLN A 50 3.22 1.52 -15.35
C GLN A 50 2.96 0.39 -14.35
N ARG A 51 3.47 -0.80 -14.64
CA ARG A 51 3.35 -1.95 -13.72
C ARG A 51 4.61 -2.10 -12.86
N VAL A 52 4.41 -2.11 -11.55
CA VAL A 52 5.44 -2.33 -10.53
C VAL A 52 5.13 -3.62 -9.78
N GLY A 53 6.08 -4.56 -9.76
CA GLY A 53 5.97 -5.80 -9.01
C GLY A 53 6.72 -5.72 -7.68
N ILE A 54 6.05 -6.05 -6.59
CA ILE A 54 6.66 -6.19 -5.26
C ILE A 54 6.78 -7.68 -4.96
N PRO A 55 8.00 -8.25 -4.95
CA PRO A 55 8.21 -9.64 -4.61
C PRO A 55 8.03 -9.85 -3.10
N VAL A 56 7.26 -10.87 -2.74
CA VAL A 56 6.95 -11.23 -1.35
C VAL A 56 7.09 -12.73 -1.19
N GLY A 57 7.79 -13.19 -0.15
CA GLY A 57 7.85 -14.61 0.18
C GLY A 57 6.49 -15.13 0.65
N MET A 58 6.22 -16.42 0.44
CA MET A 58 4.90 -17.01 0.73
C MET A 58 4.45 -16.83 2.19
N GLN A 59 5.37 -16.93 3.16
CA GLN A 59 5.06 -16.67 4.56
C GLN A 59 4.63 -15.22 4.79
N ALA A 60 5.39 -14.26 4.27
CA ALA A 60 5.07 -12.84 4.41
C ALA A 60 3.74 -12.48 3.72
N LEU A 61 3.38 -13.14 2.62
CA LEU A 61 2.06 -12.97 2.00
C LEU A 61 0.93 -13.50 2.91
N SER A 62 1.13 -14.65 3.55
CA SER A 62 0.16 -15.21 4.50
C SER A 62 -0.04 -14.29 5.70
N ASP A 63 1.05 -13.81 6.29
CA ASP A 63 1.01 -12.89 7.42
C ASP A 63 0.29 -11.58 7.04
N LEU A 64 0.56 -11.06 5.85
CA LEU A 64 -0.10 -9.86 5.33
C LEU A 64 -1.61 -10.07 5.17
N HIS A 65 -2.04 -11.23 4.66
CA HIS A 65 -3.46 -11.56 4.52
C HIS A 65 -4.16 -11.61 5.89
N GLU A 66 -3.53 -12.20 6.91
CA GLU A 66 -4.11 -12.23 8.26
C GLU A 66 -4.22 -10.84 8.88
N ILE A 67 -3.17 -10.02 8.77
CA ILE A 67 -3.15 -8.66 9.31
C ILE A 67 -4.23 -7.80 8.65
N ILE A 68 -4.33 -7.84 7.32
CA ILE A 68 -5.35 -7.09 6.59
C ILE A 68 -6.74 -7.59 6.94
N GLY A 69 -6.96 -8.91 6.99
CA GLY A 69 -8.25 -9.49 7.36
C GLY A 69 -8.71 -9.08 8.76
N GLU A 70 -7.78 -9.04 9.72
CA GLU A 70 -8.07 -8.56 11.07
C GLU A 70 -8.34 -7.06 11.13
N ALA A 71 -7.54 -6.25 10.42
CA ALA A 71 -7.78 -4.81 10.33
C ALA A 71 -9.15 -4.51 9.73
N LEU A 72 -9.53 -5.19 8.65
CA LEU A 72 -10.85 -5.05 8.01
C LEU A 72 -11.98 -5.48 8.95
N ARG A 73 -11.81 -6.59 9.69
CA ARG A 73 -12.78 -7.01 10.71
C ARG A 73 -13.00 -5.93 11.77
N ARG A 74 -11.93 -5.33 12.28
CA ARG A 74 -12.01 -4.25 13.28
C ARG A 74 -12.67 -2.99 12.72
N MET A 75 -12.35 -2.62 11.48
CA MET A 75 -12.99 -1.48 10.82
C MET A 75 -14.49 -1.69 10.62
N GLN A 76 -14.91 -2.91 10.28
CA GLN A 76 -16.32 -3.26 10.11
C GLN A 76 -17.08 -3.38 11.43
N ALA A 77 -16.39 -3.74 12.52
CA ALA A 77 -16.99 -3.84 13.85
C ALA A 77 -17.38 -2.48 14.48
N GLY A 78 -16.88 -1.36 13.94
CA GLY A 78 -17.12 -0.01 14.47
C GLY A 78 -16.45 0.25 15.83
N GLU A 79 -16.22 1.51 16.18
CA GLU A 79 -15.77 1.93 17.51
C GLU A 79 -16.83 1.54 18.56
N GLY A 80 -16.78 0.30 19.05
CA GLY A 80 -17.77 -0.18 20.02
C GLY A 80 -17.71 -1.66 20.37
N SER A 81 -17.03 -2.50 19.58
CA SER A 81 -16.86 -3.91 19.93
C SER A 81 -15.50 -4.15 20.59
N THR A 82 -15.41 -3.92 21.89
CA THR A 82 -14.38 -4.56 22.72
C THR A 82 -14.57 -6.07 22.64
N VAL A 83 -13.70 -6.75 21.90
CA VAL A 83 -13.50 -8.19 22.06
C VAL A 83 -12.83 -8.40 23.43
N GLN A 84 -13.61 -8.95 24.37
CA GLN A 84 -13.11 -9.57 25.60
C GLN A 84 -12.49 -10.93 25.31
#